data_AF-A0A347TKH5-F1
#
_entry.id   AF-A0A347TKH5-F1
#
_cell.length_a   1.000
_cell.length_b   1.000
_cell.length_c   1.000
_cell.angle_alpha   90.00
_cell.angle_beta   90.00
_cell.angle_gamma   90.00
#
_symmetry.space_group_name_H-M   'P 1'
#
loop_
_entity.id
_entity.type
_entity.pdbx_description
1 polymer ?
#
loop_
_entity_poly.entity_id
_entity_poly.type
_entity_poly.pdbx_seq_one_letter_code
_entity_poly.pdbx_strand_id
1 'polypeptide(L)'
;MKVSSIIDIIDGETLNSPSISFIYNIKLEALKVKEGDLFVAKNLDDINIAINNGAFLILVDSNVTVTDFEIAWIKVNNLDEALVKLIRFKLSNYDLYAYNCEKTVFNFIQCLKNSQNTQLKLIKNINDALKILDYIEDKDKLIFCNNKLMNNLYPKNQQIQFVKKEDIKNIIEHTIFETSFTYKDIYFQKIKVSTLYIKELLTAWEFLNDEVDFSKLKNSTLLRPLFVDKFINQTEFGKSNKFLIIQENIDFIEEEINYLKTNYKFGTKLFITNKYINNFFAKQIILEDAYKVKEYLKENQFNAAYLIGYKYEDILELINQKQMQTTLAF
;
A
#
# COMPACT_ATOMS: atom_id res chain seq x y z
N MET A 1 23.91 15.53 0.57
CA MET A 1 24.68 14.82 1.60
C MET A 1 26.12 14.70 1.12
N LYS A 2 27.12 14.93 1.98
CA LYS A 2 28.53 14.77 1.59
C LYS A 2 28.83 13.31 1.29
N VAL A 3 29.61 13.05 0.25
CA VAL A 3 30.02 11.69 -0.14
C VAL A 3 30.84 11.04 0.97
N SER A 4 31.75 11.78 1.60
CA SER A 4 32.51 11.26 2.75
C SER A 4 31.61 10.83 3.91
N SER A 5 30.62 11.64 4.26
CA SER A 5 29.65 11.27 5.29
C SER A 5 28.83 10.04 4.90
N ILE A 6 28.47 9.88 3.62
CA ILE A 6 27.78 8.68 3.13
C ILE A 6 28.64 7.45 3.38
N ILE A 7 29.92 7.49 2.99
CA ILE A 7 30.88 6.39 3.19
C ILE A 7 30.94 6.00 4.66
N ASP A 8 31.10 6.98 5.55
CA ASP A 8 31.16 6.76 7.00
C ASP A 8 29.85 6.17 7.56
N ILE A 9 28.69 6.67 7.11
CA ILE A 9 27.38 6.22 7.61
C ILE A 9 27.11 4.77 7.24
N ILE A 10 27.50 4.34 6.04
CA ILE A 10 27.18 2.99 5.53
C ILE A 10 28.31 2.00 5.65
N ASP A 11 29.44 2.40 6.24
CA ASP A 11 30.68 1.63 6.32
C ASP A 11 31.14 1.16 4.92
N GLY A 12 31.12 2.08 3.95
CA GLY A 12 31.37 1.80 2.55
C GLY A 12 32.86 1.73 2.17
N GLU A 13 33.19 0.88 1.22
CA GLU A 13 34.49 0.83 0.54
C GLU A 13 34.43 1.69 -0.72
N THR A 14 35.34 2.66 -0.86
CA THR A 14 35.38 3.50 -2.07
C THR A 14 36.15 2.78 -3.17
N LEU A 15 35.55 2.65 -4.37
CA LEU A 15 36.15 1.95 -5.51
C LEU A 15 36.98 2.87 -6.42
N ASN A 16 36.85 4.18 -6.27
CA ASN A 16 37.59 5.19 -7.04
C ASN A 16 37.87 6.46 -6.22
N SER A 17 38.46 7.48 -6.84
CA SER A 17 38.66 8.81 -6.25
C SER A 17 37.89 9.85 -7.06
N PRO A 18 36.60 10.08 -6.74
CA PRO A 18 35.71 10.89 -7.56
C PRO A 18 35.96 12.39 -7.42
N SER A 19 35.56 13.16 -8.43
CA SER A 19 35.60 14.63 -8.41
C SER A 19 34.42 15.24 -7.65
N ILE A 20 33.31 14.50 -7.53
CA ILE A 20 32.10 14.97 -6.84
C ILE A 20 32.23 14.86 -5.31
N SER A 21 31.61 15.80 -4.60
CA SER A 21 31.68 15.86 -3.12
C SER A 21 30.31 15.76 -2.43
N PHE A 22 29.21 15.88 -3.18
CA PHE A 22 27.84 15.86 -2.65
C PHE A 22 26.86 15.19 -3.61
N ILE A 23 25.82 14.59 -3.03
CA ILE A 23 24.59 14.15 -3.72
C ILE A 23 23.36 14.86 -3.16
N TYR A 24 22.26 14.91 -3.92
CA TYR A 24 21.02 15.54 -3.50
C TYR A 24 20.01 14.53 -2.95
N ASN A 25 19.67 13.50 -3.73
CA ASN A 25 18.65 12.51 -3.37
C ASN A 25 19.15 11.08 -3.54
N ILE A 26 18.35 10.12 -3.08
CA ILE A 26 18.61 8.68 -3.19
C ILE A 26 17.53 8.06 -4.07
N LYS A 27 17.91 7.32 -5.11
CA LYS A 27 17.01 6.66 -6.05
C LYS A 27 17.29 5.16 -6.14
N LEU A 28 16.23 4.39 -6.30
CA LEU A 28 16.27 2.93 -6.47
C LEU A 28 15.94 2.49 -7.91
N GLU A 29 15.38 3.40 -8.70
CA GLU A 29 14.98 3.14 -10.08
C GLU A 29 15.83 4.02 -10.99
N ALA A 30 16.62 3.41 -11.89
CA ALA A 30 17.54 4.15 -12.74
C ALA A 30 16.85 5.20 -13.62
N LEU A 31 15.62 4.92 -14.08
CA LEU A 31 14.81 5.85 -14.87
C LEU A 31 14.34 7.10 -14.09
N LYS A 32 14.41 7.09 -12.75
CA LYS A 32 14.05 8.22 -11.89
C LYS A 32 15.26 9.01 -11.38
N VAL A 33 16.46 8.55 -11.72
CA VAL A 33 17.71 9.26 -11.43
C VAL A 33 17.70 10.60 -12.16
N LYS A 34 18.20 11.61 -11.48
CA LYS A 34 18.49 12.93 -12.04
C LYS A 34 19.92 13.31 -11.69
N GLU A 35 20.40 14.35 -12.37
CA GLU A 35 21.70 14.96 -12.07
C GLU A 35 21.87 15.22 -10.57
N GLY A 36 22.94 14.65 -10.01
CA GLY A 36 23.28 14.81 -8.60
C GLY A 36 22.70 13.76 -7.65
N ASP A 37 21.98 12.76 -8.15
CA ASP A 37 21.42 11.70 -7.31
C ASP A 37 22.42 10.57 -7.01
N LEU A 38 22.18 9.90 -5.88
CA LEU A 38 22.75 8.60 -5.55
C LEU A 38 21.83 7.50 -6.10
N PHE A 39 22.36 6.58 -6.90
CA PHE A 39 21.66 5.40 -7.37
C PHE A 39 22.09 4.14 -6.61
N VAL A 40 21.12 3.40 -6.07
CA VAL A 40 21.34 2.11 -5.41
C VAL A 40 21.09 0.99 -6.41
N ALA A 41 22.18 0.35 -6.87
CA ALA A 41 22.16 -0.61 -7.95
C ALA A 41 21.77 -2.01 -7.47
N LYS A 42 20.46 -2.23 -7.26
CA LYS A 42 19.90 -3.57 -6.98
C LYS A 42 19.98 -4.52 -8.19
N ASN A 43 20.06 -3.95 -9.39
CA ASN A 43 20.34 -4.65 -10.63
C ASN A 43 21.53 -3.94 -11.30
N LEU A 44 22.56 -4.69 -11.65
CA LEU A 44 23.78 -4.15 -12.24
C LEU A 44 23.55 -3.63 -13.66
N ASP A 45 22.60 -4.21 -14.40
CA ASP A 45 22.28 -3.79 -15.77
C ASP A 45 21.73 -2.36 -15.83
N ASP A 46 21.17 -1.86 -14.71
CA ASP A 46 20.59 -0.53 -14.60
C ASP A 46 21.63 0.57 -14.35
N ILE A 47 22.88 0.22 -14.04
CA ILE A 47 23.93 1.18 -13.69
C ILE A 47 24.19 2.17 -14.83
N ASN A 48 24.36 1.67 -16.06
CA ASN A 48 24.62 2.54 -17.21
C ASN A 48 23.46 3.51 -17.47
N ILE A 49 22.23 3.06 -17.23
CA ILE A 49 21.03 3.92 -17.36
C ILE A 49 21.09 5.03 -16.29
N ALA A 50 21.44 4.69 -15.05
CA ALA A 50 21.55 5.66 -13.97
C ALA A 50 22.65 6.70 -14.21
N ILE A 51 23.83 6.27 -14.69
CA ILE A 51 24.93 7.18 -15.04
C ILE A 51 24.49 8.15 -16.13
N ASN A 52 23.89 7.65 -17.21
CA ASN A 52 23.38 8.48 -18.31
C ASN A 52 22.30 9.48 -17.87
N ASN A 53 21.55 9.14 -16.81
CA ASN A 53 20.54 10.02 -16.22
C ASN A 53 21.11 11.00 -15.18
N GLY A 54 22.43 10.98 -14.93
CA GLY A 54 23.13 11.95 -14.08
C GLY A 54 23.41 11.50 -12.66
N ALA A 55 23.48 10.19 -12.38
CA ALA A 55 23.91 9.71 -11.07
C ALA A 55 25.31 10.24 -10.71
N PHE A 56 25.45 10.87 -9.55
CA PHE A 56 26.76 11.29 -9.02
C PHE A 56 27.37 10.22 -8.12
N LEU A 57 26.59 9.25 -7.66
CA LEU A 57 27.08 8.16 -6.83
C LEU A 57 26.37 6.86 -7.21
N ILE A 58 27.16 5.81 -7.44
CA ILE A 58 26.68 4.44 -7.63
C ILE A 58 27.01 3.63 -6.36
N LEU A 59 25.96 3.10 -5.72
CA LEU A 59 26.09 2.21 -4.57
C LEU A 59 25.82 0.77 -4.99
N VAL A 60 26.77 -0.13 -4.74
CA VAL A 60 26.73 -1.56 -5.10
C VAL A 60 27.05 -2.44 -3.90
N ASP A 61 26.65 -3.72 -3.94
CA ASP A 61 27.04 -4.74 -2.96
C ASP A 61 27.90 -5.88 -3.55
N SER A 62 28.34 -5.72 -4.80
CA SER A 62 29.17 -6.67 -5.51
C SER A 62 30.36 -5.98 -6.17
N ASN A 63 31.32 -6.77 -6.63
CA ASN A 63 32.45 -6.24 -7.40
C ASN A 63 31.95 -5.80 -8.78
N VAL A 64 32.26 -4.56 -9.15
CA VAL A 64 31.90 -3.97 -10.44
C VAL A 64 33.10 -3.25 -11.04
N THR A 65 33.13 -3.14 -12.36
CA THR A 65 34.12 -2.32 -13.06
C THR A 65 33.66 -0.87 -13.04
N VAL A 66 34.51 0.03 -12.54
CA VAL A 66 34.27 1.47 -12.60
C VAL A 66 34.36 1.93 -14.06
N THR A 67 33.26 2.46 -14.59
CA THR A 67 33.17 2.94 -15.99
C THR A 67 33.27 4.45 -16.11
N ASP A 68 32.93 5.19 -15.06
CA ASP A 68 33.01 6.65 -14.98
C ASP A 68 33.77 7.03 -13.70
N PHE A 69 34.92 7.71 -13.86
CA PHE A 69 35.80 8.09 -12.76
C PHE A 69 35.44 9.45 -12.14
N GLU A 70 34.55 10.23 -12.74
CA GLU A 70 34.14 11.54 -12.21
C GLU A 70 33.14 11.38 -11.04
N ILE A 71 32.31 10.35 -11.11
CA ILE A 71 31.27 10.02 -10.12
C ILE A 71 31.80 9.07 -9.05
N ALA A 72 31.16 9.05 -7.88
CA ALA A 72 31.57 8.19 -6.77
C ALA A 72 31.06 6.75 -6.93
N TRP A 73 31.93 5.77 -6.73
CA TRP A 73 31.56 4.36 -6.67
C TRP A 73 31.85 3.82 -5.27
N ILE A 74 30.80 3.37 -4.59
CA ILE A 74 30.90 2.84 -3.22
C ILE A 74 30.35 1.42 -3.20
N LYS A 75 31.12 0.52 -2.60
CA LYS A 75 30.73 -0.85 -2.32
C LYS A 75 30.37 -1.01 -0.85
N VAL A 76 29.29 -1.72 -0.58
CA VAL A 76 28.85 -2.11 0.77
C VAL A 76 28.63 -3.62 0.85
N ASN A 77 28.49 -4.17 2.05
CA ASN A 77 28.18 -5.60 2.20
C ASN A 77 26.71 -5.93 1.89
N ASN A 78 25.80 -4.96 2.09
CA ASN A 78 24.37 -5.15 1.91
C ASN A 78 23.69 -3.81 1.57
N LEU A 79 23.06 -3.74 0.39
CA LEU A 79 22.38 -2.51 -0.06
C LEU A 79 21.19 -2.11 0.82
N ASP A 80 20.42 -3.06 1.33
CA ASP A 80 19.25 -2.77 2.16
C ASP A 80 19.65 -2.22 3.54
N GLU A 81 20.73 -2.75 4.13
CA GLU A 81 21.30 -2.20 5.37
C GLU A 81 21.83 -0.78 5.15
N ALA A 82 22.58 -0.55 4.08
CA ALA A 82 23.09 0.77 3.73
C ALA A 82 21.94 1.78 3.55
N LEU A 83 20.86 1.39 2.86
CA LEU A 83 19.65 2.21 2.72
C LEU A 83 19.02 2.56 4.07
N VAL A 84 18.85 1.58 4.96
CA VAL A 84 18.32 1.80 6.31
C VAL A 84 19.18 2.80 7.08
N LYS A 85 20.52 2.65 7.05
CA LYS A 85 21.46 3.57 7.71
C LYS A 85 21.33 4.99 7.16
N LEU A 86 21.29 5.17 5.83
CA LEU A 86 21.15 6.49 5.19
C LEU A 86 19.81 7.16 5.52
N ILE A 87 18.71 6.43 5.44
CA ILE A 87 17.38 6.96 5.75
C ILE A 87 17.30 7.33 7.23
N ARG A 88 17.76 6.45 8.13
CA ARG A 88 17.79 6.71 9.56
C ARG A 88 18.61 7.96 9.90
N PHE A 89 19.79 8.09 9.30
CA PHE A 89 20.62 9.28 9.46
C PHE A 89 19.91 10.55 8.98
N LYS A 90 19.21 10.49 7.84
CA LYS A 90 18.43 11.63 7.34
C LYS A 90 17.31 12.00 8.30
N LEU A 91 16.53 11.03 8.77
CA LEU A 91 15.41 11.24 9.69
C LEU A 91 15.87 11.76 11.06
N SER A 92 17.06 11.37 11.54
CA SER A 92 17.58 11.85 12.85
C SER A 92 17.93 13.32 12.89
N ASN A 93 17.94 14.02 11.75
CA ASN A 93 18.15 15.47 11.71
C ASN A 93 16.88 16.28 11.98
N TYR A 94 15.74 15.62 12.22
CA TYR A 94 14.44 16.25 12.43
C TYR A 94 13.81 15.78 13.74
N ASP A 95 13.04 16.64 14.39
CA ASP A 95 12.23 16.29 15.56
C ASP A 95 10.87 15.73 15.10
N LEU A 96 10.82 14.42 14.85
CA LEU A 96 9.65 13.74 14.27
C LEU A 96 8.85 12.95 15.30
N TYR A 97 7.55 12.83 15.04
CA TYR A 97 6.67 11.91 15.77
C TYR A 97 6.44 10.64 14.95
N ALA A 98 6.93 9.49 15.42
CA ALA A 98 6.74 8.22 14.74
C ALA A 98 5.68 7.36 15.44
N TYR A 99 4.73 6.86 14.66
CA TYR A 99 3.64 6.02 15.09
C TYR A 99 3.60 4.71 14.30
N ASN A 100 3.19 3.64 14.96
CA ASN A 100 2.88 2.37 14.31
C ASN A 100 1.45 1.92 14.56
N CYS A 101 0.86 1.31 13.55
CA CYS A 101 -0.49 0.76 13.59
C CYS A 101 -0.61 -0.52 12.75
N GLU A 102 -1.74 -1.20 12.89
CA GLU A 102 -2.07 -2.34 12.03
C GLU A 102 -2.36 -1.88 10.59
N LYS A 103 -2.25 -2.83 9.65
CA LYS A 103 -2.44 -2.57 8.22
C LYS A 103 -3.86 -2.08 7.89
N THR A 104 -4.86 -2.52 8.66
CA THR A 104 -6.26 -2.10 8.54
C THR A 104 -6.44 -0.63 8.95
N VAL A 105 -5.92 -0.23 10.12
CA VAL A 105 -5.90 1.18 10.56
C VAL A 105 -5.14 2.05 9.57
N PHE A 106 -3.98 1.59 9.10
CA PHE A 106 -3.18 2.30 8.09
C PHE A 106 -3.99 2.55 6.81
N ASN A 107 -4.77 1.56 6.36
CA ASN A 107 -5.63 1.69 5.18
C ASN A 107 -6.66 2.82 5.35
N PHE A 108 -7.33 2.88 6.51
CA PHE A 108 -8.26 3.96 6.80
C PHE A 108 -7.58 5.32 6.92
N ILE A 109 -6.45 5.43 7.62
CA ILE A 109 -5.68 6.69 7.67
C ILE A 109 -5.32 7.14 6.25
N GLN A 110 -4.86 6.22 5.40
CA GLN A 110 -4.53 6.52 4.00
C GLN A 110 -5.72 7.07 3.21
N CYS A 111 -6.91 6.52 3.41
CA CYS A 111 -8.11 6.95 2.69
C CYS A 111 -8.68 8.27 3.24
N LEU A 112 -8.66 8.43 4.56
CA LEU A 112 -9.38 9.47 5.29
C LEU A 112 -8.54 10.74 5.50
N LYS A 113 -7.21 10.65 5.42
CA LYS A 113 -6.34 11.83 5.60
C LYS A 113 -6.78 12.99 4.72
N ASN A 114 -6.72 14.19 5.27
CA ASN A 114 -6.90 15.40 4.49
C ASN A 114 -5.72 15.53 3.49
N SER A 115 -6.02 15.72 2.21
CA SER A 115 -5.01 15.87 1.15
C SER A 115 -4.15 17.12 1.33
N GLN A 116 -4.65 18.11 2.06
CA GLN A 116 -3.92 19.33 2.40
C GLN A 116 -3.00 19.14 3.62
N ASN A 117 -3.20 18.08 4.41
CA ASN A 117 -2.33 17.78 5.56
C ASN A 117 -1.03 17.15 5.05
N THR A 118 -0.04 18.00 4.81
CA THR A 118 1.30 17.61 4.35
C THR A 118 2.17 17.04 5.46
N GLN A 119 1.80 17.25 6.74
CA GLN A 119 2.58 16.80 7.90
C GLN A 119 2.51 15.28 8.13
N LEU A 120 1.47 14.64 7.61
CA LEU A 120 1.22 13.21 7.80
C LEU A 120 1.88 12.37 6.70
N LYS A 121 2.98 11.69 7.03
CA LYS A 121 3.76 10.85 6.12
C LYS A 121 3.46 9.37 6.34
N LEU A 122 2.98 8.70 5.31
CA LEU A 122 2.59 7.29 5.33
C LEU A 122 3.73 6.44 4.77
N ILE A 123 4.21 5.46 5.54
CA ILE A 123 5.35 4.61 5.17
C ILE A 123 4.96 3.13 5.27
N LYS A 124 4.72 2.48 4.11
CA LYS A 124 4.48 1.03 4.06
C LYS A 124 5.76 0.23 3.86
N ASN A 125 6.70 0.81 3.09
CA ASN A 125 7.94 0.17 2.68
C ASN A 125 9.08 1.19 2.58
N ILE A 126 10.27 0.73 2.22
CA ILE A 126 11.47 1.56 2.11
C ILE A 126 11.35 2.64 1.02
N ASN A 127 10.61 2.39 -0.06
CA ASN A 127 10.43 3.34 -1.15
C ASN A 127 9.60 4.54 -0.69
N ASP A 128 8.58 4.29 0.14
CA ASP A 128 7.79 5.36 0.75
C ASP A 128 8.66 6.20 1.70
N ALA A 129 9.52 5.55 2.48
CA ALA A 129 10.47 6.23 3.36
C ALA A 129 11.43 7.12 2.57
N LEU A 130 11.96 6.67 1.43
CA LEU A 130 12.80 7.49 0.57
C LEU A 130 12.06 8.68 -0.03
N LYS A 131 10.83 8.49 -0.51
CA LYS A 131 10.03 9.57 -1.10
C LYS A 131 9.82 10.71 -0.14
N ILE A 132 9.57 10.42 1.15
CA ILE A 132 9.26 11.47 2.12
C ILE A 132 10.49 12.30 2.50
N LEU A 133 11.72 11.79 2.31
CA LEU A 133 12.95 12.52 2.67
C LEU A 133 13.13 13.82 1.90
N ASP A 134 12.54 13.91 0.71
CA ASP A 134 12.65 15.09 -0.16
C ASP A 134 11.87 16.31 0.41
N TYR A 135 10.91 16.08 1.32
CA TYR A 135 9.99 17.10 1.85
C TYR A 135 9.58 16.84 3.32
N ILE A 136 10.47 16.20 4.08
CA ILE A 136 10.30 15.98 5.52
C ILE A 136 10.72 17.24 6.29
N GLU A 137 9.92 17.62 7.29
CA GLU A 137 10.15 18.79 8.13
C GLU A 137 10.03 18.43 9.62
N ASP A 138 10.49 19.32 10.51
CA ASP A 138 10.30 19.15 11.95
C ASP A 138 8.81 19.04 12.29
N LYS A 139 8.51 18.20 13.30
CA LYS A 139 7.17 17.89 13.81
C LYS A 139 6.26 17.12 12.85
N ASP A 140 6.77 16.68 11.69
CA ASP A 140 6.04 15.76 10.84
C ASP A 140 5.72 14.45 11.58
N LYS A 141 4.56 13.87 11.25
CA LYS A 141 4.08 12.60 11.81
C LYS A 141 4.35 11.48 10.83
N LEU A 142 5.26 10.58 11.17
CA LEU A 142 5.52 9.35 10.44
C LEU A 142 4.57 8.24 10.91
N ILE A 143 3.92 7.57 9.98
CA ILE A 143 3.01 6.45 10.30
C ILE A 143 3.50 5.22 9.56
N PHE A 144 3.70 4.15 10.29
CA PHE A 144 4.17 2.86 9.80
C PHE A 144 3.10 1.78 10.00
N CYS A 145 3.03 0.84 9.07
CA CYS A 145 2.26 -0.41 9.22
C CYS A 145 3.15 -1.66 9.35
N ASN A 146 4.46 -1.46 9.54
CA ASN A 146 5.45 -2.51 9.69
C ASN A 146 6.40 -2.16 10.84
N ASN A 147 6.20 -2.79 11.98
CA ASN A 147 6.97 -2.52 13.20
C ASN A 147 8.48 -2.73 13.00
N LYS A 148 8.88 -3.74 12.21
CA LYS A 148 10.29 -4.02 11.95
C LYS A 148 10.93 -2.88 11.15
N LEU A 149 10.26 -2.42 10.10
CA LEU A 149 10.72 -1.27 9.32
C LEU A 149 10.80 0.00 10.17
N MET A 150 9.76 0.28 10.96
CA MET A 150 9.74 1.43 11.85
C MET A 150 10.90 1.39 12.85
N ASN A 151 11.09 0.27 13.56
CA ASN A 151 12.16 0.15 14.54
C ASN A 151 13.55 0.27 13.91
N ASN A 152 13.71 -0.16 12.67
CA ASN A 152 14.96 -0.02 11.95
C ASN A 152 15.24 1.44 11.53
N LEU A 153 14.22 2.17 11.07
CA LEU A 153 14.38 3.54 10.56
C LEU A 153 14.30 4.61 11.66
N TYR A 154 13.39 4.46 12.63
CA TYR A 154 13.13 5.43 13.69
C TYR A 154 12.67 4.73 15.00
N PRO A 155 13.61 4.26 15.84
CA PRO A 155 13.29 3.49 17.06
C PRO A 155 12.53 4.27 18.14
N LYS A 156 12.62 5.62 18.16
CA LYS A 156 11.86 6.48 19.09
C LYS A 156 10.43 6.64 18.57
N ASN A 157 9.58 5.65 18.85
CA ASN A 157 8.22 5.59 18.31
C ASN A 157 7.16 5.22 19.35
N GLN A 158 5.90 5.33 18.94
CA GLN A 158 4.72 5.03 19.76
C GLN A 158 3.75 4.15 18.98
N GLN A 159 2.97 3.32 19.67
CA GLN A 159 1.87 2.58 19.05
C GLN A 159 0.59 3.42 19.09
N ILE A 160 -0.15 3.47 17.99
CA ILE A 160 -1.49 4.08 17.98
C ILE A 160 -2.40 3.27 18.91
N GLN A 161 -3.05 3.94 19.84
CA GLN A 161 -3.99 3.31 20.76
C GLN A 161 -5.27 2.95 20.01
N PHE A 162 -5.68 1.70 20.14
CA PHE A 162 -6.91 1.23 19.52
C PHE A 162 -8.13 1.63 20.33
N VAL A 163 -9.18 2.03 19.61
CA VAL A 163 -10.52 2.15 20.16
C VAL A 163 -10.96 0.79 20.71
N LYS A 164 -11.63 0.77 21.86
CA LYS A 164 -12.16 -0.46 22.41
C LYS A 164 -13.58 -0.70 21.88
N LYS A 165 -13.89 -1.96 21.59
CA LYS A 165 -15.21 -2.35 21.06
C LYS A 165 -16.35 -2.00 22.03
N GLU A 166 -16.09 -2.08 23.34
CA GLU A 166 -17.03 -1.74 24.40
C GLU A 166 -17.47 -0.26 24.40
N ASP A 167 -16.66 0.62 23.80
CA ASP A 167 -16.98 2.05 23.70
C ASP A 167 -17.95 2.34 22.55
N ILE A 168 -18.16 1.39 21.64
CA ILE A 168 -19.01 1.52 20.45
C ILE A 168 -20.42 1.04 20.79
N LYS A 169 -21.41 1.94 20.69
CA LYS A 169 -22.80 1.68 21.07
C LYS A 169 -23.72 1.65 19.86
N ASN A 170 -24.93 1.12 20.03
CA ASN A 170 -26.01 1.18 19.04
C ASN A 170 -25.61 0.71 17.63
N ILE A 171 -24.83 -0.37 17.54
CA ILE A 171 -24.37 -0.91 16.25
C ILE A 171 -25.57 -1.52 15.51
N ILE A 172 -25.85 -1.02 14.32
CA ILE A 172 -26.90 -1.47 13.42
C ILE A 172 -26.27 -1.79 12.06
N GLU A 173 -26.20 -3.07 11.72
CA GLU A 173 -25.76 -3.53 10.41
C GLU A 173 -26.92 -3.45 9.40
N HIS A 174 -26.82 -2.56 8.41
CA HIS A 174 -27.83 -2.43 7.34
C HIS A 174 -27.56 -3.45 6.23
N THR A 175 -26.28 -3.63 5.93
CA THR A 175 -25.73 -4.68 5.07
C THR A 175 -24.36 -5.07 5.60
N ILE A 176 -23.76 -6.15 5.10
CA ILE A 176 -22.38 -6.55 5.43
C ILE A 176 -21.31 -5.49 5.08
N PHE A 177 -21.69 -4.42 4.35
CA PHE A 177 -20.82 -3.32 3.92
C PHE A 177 -21.24 -1.96 4.47
N GLU A 178 -22.33 -1.86 5.21
CA GLU A 178 -22.89 -0.59 5.66
C GLU A 178 -23.43 -0.70 7.08
N THR A 179 -22.89 0.13 7.98
CA THR A 179 -23.21 0.08 9.41
C THR A 179 -23.52 1.47 9.95
N SER A 180 -24.45 1.56 10.90
CA SER A 180 -24.61 2.72 11.78
C SER A 180 -24.21 2.40 13.20
N PHE A 181 -23.63 3.35 13.92
CA PHE A 181 -23.20 3.15 15.30
C PHE A 181 -23.04 4.50 16.01
N THR A 182 -22.91 4.48 17.34
CA THR A 182 -22.63 5.65 18.17
C THR A 182 -21.24 5.50 18.80
N TYR A 183 -20.42 6.53 18.72
CA TYR A 183 -19.11 6.58 19.36
C TYR A 183 -18.83 7.99 19.87
N LYS A 184 -18.37 8.15 21.13
CA LYS A 184 -18.17 9.45 21.79
C LYS A 184 -19.34 10.43 21.60
N ASP A 185 -20.56 9.92 21.79
CA ASP A 185 -21.83 10.65 21.63
C ASP A 185 -22.10 11.20 20.21
N ILE A 186 -21.31 10.80 19.22
CA ILE A 186 -21.53 11.08 17.80
C ILE A 186 -22.21 9.88 17.17
N TYR A 187 -23.34 10.12 16.50
CA TYR A 187 -24.04 9.09 15.72
C TYR A 187 -23.51 9.05 14.28
N PHE A 188 -22.87 7.94 13.93
CA PHE A 188 -22.37 7.64 12.60
C PHE A 188 -23.48 6.92 11.82
N GLN A 189 -24.12 7.62 10.90
CA GLN A 189 -25.24 7.09 10.14
C GLN A 189 -24.78 6.48 8.82
N LYS A 190 -25.13 5.20 8.60
CA LYS A 190 -24.95 4.46 7.34
C LYS A 190 -23.58 4.63 6.71
N ILE A 191 -22.54 4.46 7.53
CA ILE A 191 -21.16 4.47 7.06
C ILE A 191 -20.92 3.22 6.22
N LYS A 192 -20.34 3.38 5.03
CA LYS A 192 -19.99 2.29 4.10
C LYS A 192 -18.75 1.49 4.57
N VAL A 193 -18.85 0.95 5.77
CA VAL A 193 -17.85 0.10 6.42
C VAL A 193 -18.57 -1.07 7.09
N SER A 194 -17.99 -2.26 6.92
CA SER A 194 -18.42 -3.49 7.58
C SER A 194 -18.25 -3.42 9.09
N THR A 195 -19.13 -4.09 9.85
CA THR A 195 -18.95 -4.27 11.30
C THR A 195 -17.61 -4.90 11.68
N LEU A 196 -16.99 -5.64 10.75
CA LEU A 196 -15.65 -6.20 10.90
C LEU A 196 -14.59 -5.14 11.24
N TYR A 197 -14.73 -3.93 10.68
CA TYR A 197 -13.65 -2.92 10.65
C TYR A 197 -13.99 -1.59 11.35
N ILE A 198 -15.07 -1.53 12.13
CA ILE A 198 -15.50 -0.28 12.79
C ILE A 198 -14.46 0.20 13.79
N LYS A 199 -13.83 -0.73 14.52
CA LYS A 199 -12.82 -0.41 15.52
C LYS A 199 -11.61 0.27 14.87
N GLU A 200 -11.17 -0.26 13.76
CA GLU A 200 -10.01 0.19 12.98
C GLU A 200 -10.32 1.54 12.31
N LEU A 201 -11.54 1.70 11.80
CA LEU A 201 -12.05 2.97 11.28
C LEU A 201 -12.02 4.06 12.36
N LEU A 202 -12.58 3.78 13.53
CA LEU A 202 -12.64 4.74 14.63
C LEU A 202 -11.25 5.07 15.15
N THR A 203 -10.36 4.08 15.25
CA THR A 203 -8.95 4.30 15.62
C THR A 203 -8.26 5.26 14.64
N ALA A 204 -8.47 5.09 13.33
CA ALA A 204 -7.94 6.02 12.33
C ALA A 204 -8.58 7.42 12.44
N TRP A 205 -9.90 7.48 12.66
CA TRP A 205 -10.63 8.73 12.82
C TRP A 205 -10.14 9.54 14.03
N GLU A 206 -9.98 8.89 15.19
CA GLU A 206 -9.45 9.53 16.39
C GLU A 206 -8.02 10.03 16.21
N PHE A 207 -7.17 9.23 15.56
CA PHE A 207 -5.79 9.62 15.32
C PHE A 207 -5.68 10.85 14.40
N LEU A 208 -6.54 10.93 13.39
CA LEU A 208 -6.58 12.06 12.46
C LEU A 208 -7.10 13.33 13.15
N ASN A 209 -7.98 13.21 14.15
CA ASN A 209 -8.45 14.32 15.00
C ASN A 209 -9.05 15.52 14.21
N ASP A 210 -9.39 15.29 12.93
CA ASP A 210 -9.74 16.28 11.91
C ASP A 210 -11.17 16.06 11.38
N GLU A 211 -11.70 17.03 10.62
CA GLU A 211 -12.91 16.86 9.79
C GLU A 211 -12.66 15.83 8.68
N VAL A 212 -12.82 14.56 9.03
CA VAL A 212 -12.65 13.43 8.12
C VAL A 212 -13.81 13.38 7.12
N ASP A 213 -13.49 13.39 5.83
CA ASP A 213 -14.45 13.15 4.77
C ASP A 213 -14.70 11.65 4.57
N PHE A 214 -15.77 11.14 5.19
CA PHE A 214 -16.19 9.74 5.05
C PHE A 214 -16.59 9.34 3.62
N SER A 215 -16.81 10.28 2.69
CA SER A 215 -17.03 9.94 1.28
C SER A 215 -15.81 9.27 0.64
N LYS A 216 -14.61 9.49 1.20
CA LYS A 216 -13.36 8.86 0.77
C LYS A 216 -13.24 7.39 1.16
N LEU A 217 -14.14 6.85 1.99
CA LEU A 217 -14.16 5.42 2.33
C LEU A 217 -14.30 4.50 1.12
N LYS A 218 -14.85 5.00 0.02
CA LYS A 218 -14.88 4.29 -1.28
C LYS A 218 -13.48 3.88 -1.78
N ASN A 219 -12.42 4.53 -1.29
CA ASN A 219 -11.03 4.24 -1.65
C ASN A 219 -10.40 3.15 -0.78
N SER A 220 -11.05 2.75 0.32
CA SER A 220 -10.58 1.66 1.17
C SER A 220 -10.51 0.36 0.39
N THR A 221 -9.51 -0.47 0.68
CA THR A 221 -9.39 -1.82 0.11
C THR A 221 -9.95 -2.89 1.03
N LEU A 222 -10.42 -2.50 2.22
CA LEU A 222 -10.93 -3.40 3.25
C LEU A 222 -12.38 -3.77 2.95
N LEU A 223 -12.63 -5.06 2.69
CA LEU A 223 -13.93 -5.64 2.32
C LEU A 223 -14.76 -4.76 1.36
N ARG A 224 -14.10 -4.12 0.37
CA ARG A 224 -14.77 -3.16 -0.52
C ARG A 224 -15.61 -3.91 -1.55
N PRO A 225 -16.94 -3.66 -1.62
CA PRO A 225 -17.78 -4.27 -2.64
C PRO A 225 -17.70 -3.51 -3.97
N LEU A 226 -17.61 -4.27 -5.06
CA LEU A 226 -17.87 -3.84 -6.42
C LEU A 226 -19.15 -4.52 -6.92
N PHE A 227 -20.26 -3.78 -6.95
CA PHE A 227 -21.54 -4.33 -7.39
C PHE A 227 -21.59 -4.43 -8.92
N VAL A 228 -22.11 -5.56 -9.42
CA VAL A 228 -22.16 -5.83 -10.86
C VAL A 228 -23.51 -6.35 -11.32
N ASP A 229 -23.90 -6.05 -12.56
CA ASP A 229 -25.13 -6.59 -13.16
C ASP A 229 -24.97 -8.04 -13.65
N LYS A 230 -26.00 -8.57 -14.33
CA LYS A 230 -25.97 -9.93 -14.91
C LYS A 230 -24.90 -10.12 -16.00
N PHE A 231 -24.40 -9.04 -16.59
CA PHE A 231 -23.37 -9.04 -17.62
C PHE A 231 -21.98 -8.71 -17.05
N ILE A 232 -21.86 -8.62 -15.72
CA ILE A 232 -20.63 -8.26 -15.02
C ILE A 232 -20.18 -6.83 -15.38
N ASN A 233 -21.12 -5.91 -15.61
CA ASN A 233 -20.84 -4.48 -15.69
C ASN A 233 -21.00 -3.86 -14.31
N GLN A 234 -20.15 -2.87 -13.98
CA GLN A 234 -20.25 -2.15 -12.72
C GLN A 234 -21.62 -1.44 -12.59
N THR A 235 -22.20 -1.51 -11.39
CA THR A 235 -23.42 -0.81 -11.00
C THR A 235 -23.21 -0.02 -9.72
N GLU A 236 -24.15 0.87 -9.39
CA GLU A 236 -24.07 1.63 -8.14
C GLU A 236 -24.19 0.72 -6.91
N PHE A 237 -23.65 1.21 -5.79
CA PHE A 237 -23.66 0.51 -4.51
C PHE A 237 -25.06 0.05 -4.11
N GLY A 238 -25.21 -1.24 -3.82
CA GLY A 238 -26.48 -1.83 -3.37
C GLY A 238 -27.54 -2.03 -4.46
N LYS A 239 -27.29 -1.64 -5.72
CA LYS A 239 -28.25 -1.83 -6.83
C LYS A 239 -28.27 -3.24 -7.42
N SER A 240 -27.40 -4.13 -6.96
CA SER A 240 -27.33 -5.52 -7.42
C SER A 240 -27.21 -6.49 -6.26
N ASN A 241 -27.70 -7.71 -6.46
CA ASN A 241 -27.49 -8.85 -5.57
C ASN A 241 -26.19 -9.63 -5.90
N LYS A 242 -25.42 -9.16 -6.89
CA LYS A 242 -24.09 -9.64 -7.24
C LYS A 242 -23.04 -8.59 -6.90
N PHE A 243 -22.02 -8.99 -6.15
CA PHE A 243 -20.87 -8.15 -5.85
C PHE A 243 -19.56 -8.94 -5.91
N LEU A 244 -18.49 -8.21 -6.18
CA LEU A 244 -17.13 -8.69 -6.13
C LEU A 244 -16.40 -8.04 -4.95
N ILE A 245 -15.53 -8.78 -4.29
CA ILE A 245 -14.54 -8.24 -3.35
C ILE A 245 -13.19 -8.58 -3.93
N ILE A 246 -12.32 -7.59 -4.10
CA ILE A 246 -11.00 -7.78 -4.70
C ILE A 246 -9.96 -7.46 -3.63
N GLN A 247 -9.13 -8.45 -3.32
CA GLN A 247 -8.14 -8.36 -2.25
C GLN A 247 -6.75 -8.80 -2.74
N GLU A 248 -5.85 -7.83 -2.92
CA GLU A 248 -4.45 -8.09 -3.24
C GLU A 248 -3.67 -8.49 -1.97
N ASN A 249 -4.02 -7.92 -0.82
CA ASN A 249 -3.31 -8.20 0.43
C ASN A 249 -3.82 -9.49 1.08
N ILE A 250 -2.99 -10.53 1.05
CA ILE A 250 -3.33 -11.84 1.58
C ILE A 250 -3.62 -11.85 3.09
N ASP A 251 -3.11 -10.88 3.84
CA ASP A 251 -3.27 -10.82 5.29
C ASP A 251 -4.73 -10.60 5.73
N PHE A 252 -5.59 -10.04 4.86
CA PHE A 252 -6.97 -9.73 5.22
C PHE A 252 -7.95 -10.88 4.90
N ILE A 253 -7.52 -11.85 4.08
CA ILE A 253 -8.42 -12.80 3.43
C ILE A 253 -9.13 -13.71 4.41
N GLU A 254 -8.41 -14.19 5.44
CA GLU A 254 -8.99 -15.13 6.40
C GLU A 254 -10.13 -14.47 7.18
N GLU A 255 -9.89 -13.31 7.77
CA GLU A 255 -10.89 -12.56 8.53
C GLU A 255 -12.07 -12.14 7.66
N GLU A 256 -11.81 -11.60 6.46
CA GLU A 256 -12.85 -11.15 5.54
C GLU A 256 -13.75 -12.30 5.06
N ILE A 257 -13.18 -13.46 4.71
CA ILE A 257 -14.00 -14.59 4.29
C ILE A 257 -14.76 -15.21 5.47
N ASN A 258 -14.15 -15.30 6.66
CA ASN A 258 -14.86 -15.78 7.84
C ASN A 258 -16.04 -14.87 8.19
N TYR A 259 -15.86 -13.55 8.06
CA TYR A 259 -16.92 -12.58 8.21
C TYR A 259 -18.01 -12.76 7.14
N LEU A 260 -17.65 -12.93 5.87
CA LEU A 260 -18.62 -13.20 4.78
C LEU A 260 -19.40 -14.49 4.98
N LYS A 261 -18.75 -15.57 5.41
CA LYS A 261 -19.42 -16.85 5.69
C LYS A 261 -20.42 -16.71 6.83
N THR A 262 -20.08 -15.93 7.85
CA THR A 262 -20.90 -15.74 9.05
C THR A 262 -22.09 -14.82 8.80
N ASN A 263 -21.87 -13.69 8.11
CA ASN A 263 -22.86 -12.61 7.99
C ASN A 263 -23.61 -12.63 6.64
N TYR A 264 -23.07 -13.29 5.60
CA TYR A 264 -23.72 -13.43 4.30
C TYR A 264 -24.15 -14.88 4.02
N LYS A 265 -25.09 -15.42 4.81
CA LYS A 265 -25.40 -16.86 4.80
C LYS A 265 -26.04 -17.36 3.50
N PHE A 266 -26.95 -16.60 2.90
CA PHE A 266 -27.91 -17.11 1.91
C PHE A 266 -27.55 -16.90 0.43
N GLY A 267 -26.28 -16.58 0.10
CA GLY A 267 -25.82 -16.40 -1.27
C GLY A 267 -24.72 -17.36 -1.70
N THR A 268 -24.68 -17.68 -2.99
CA THR A 268 -23.61 -18.48 -3.62
C THR A 268 -22.32 -17.68 -3.62
N LYS A 269 -21.25 -18.27 -3.08
CA LYS A 269 -19.94 -17.64 -2.90
C LYS A 269 -18.92 -18.33 -3.79
N LEU A 270 -18.18 -17.55 -4.58
CA LEU A 270 -17.02 -18.01 -5.33
C LEU A 270 -15.76 -17.44 -4.69
N PHE A 271 -14.72 -18.27 -4.56
CA PHE A 271 -13.39 -17.84 -4.15
C PHE A 271 -12.44 -18.07 -5.32
N ILE A 272 -12.02 -16.98 -5.96
CA ILE A 272 -11.19 -17.01 -7.15
C ILE A 272 -9.80 -16.49 -6.78
N THR A 273 -8.76 -17.23 -7.13
CA THR A 273 -7.37 -16.93 -6.76
C THR A 273 -6.51 -16.86 -8.02
N ASN A 274 -5.62 -15.88 -8.13
CA ASN A 274 -4.67 -15.79 -9.25
C ASN A 274 -3.52 -16.81 -9.18
N LYS A 275 -3.37 -17.51 -8.07
CA LYS A 275 -2.41 -18.60 -7.86
C LYS A 275 -2.94 -19.54 -6.79
N TYR A 276 -2.44 -20.77 -6.75
CA TYR A 276 -2.82 -21.71 -5.70
C TYR A 276 -2.39 -21.21 -4.31
N ILE A 277 -3.29 -21.28 -3.33
CA ILE A 277 -3.01 -20.96 -1.93
C ILE A 277 -3.08 -22.25 -1.11
N ASN A 278 -1.95 -22.64 -0.52
CA ASN A 278 -1.89 -23.80 0.37
C ASN A 278 -2.80 -23.60 1.59
N ASN A 279 -3.43 -24.68 2.06
CA ASN A 279 -4.29 -24.70 3.24
C ASN A 279 -5.46 -23.70 3.21
N PHE A 280 -5.93 -23.33 2.02
CA PHE A 280 -7.08 -22.45 1.90
C PHE A 280 -8.36 -23.14 2.39
N PHE A 281 -9.11 -22.45 3.23
CA PHE A 281 -10.25 -22.95 3.99
C PHE A 281 -11.59 -22.96 3.20
N ALA A 282 -11.51 -22.91 1.86
CA ALA A 282 -12.66 -22.99 0.97
C ALA A 282 -12.26 -23.59 -0.40
N LYS A 283 -13.25 -23.90 -1.25
CA LYS A 283 -12.97 -24.33 -2.62
C LYS A 283 -12.40 -23.16 -3.43
N GLN A 284 -11.18 -23.33 -3.94
CA GLN A 284 -10.49 -22.35 -4.78
C GLN A 284 -10.83 -22.58 -6.25
N ILE A 285 -11.03 -21.49 -6.98
CA ILE A 285 -11.07 -21.44 -8.44
C ILE A 285 -9.82 -20.69 -8.87
N ILE A 286 -8.91 -21.35 -9.57
CA ILE A 286 -7.60 -20.76 -9.90
C ILE A 286 -7.67 -20.18 -11.31
N LEU A 287 -7.46 -18.87 -11.43
CA LEU A 287 -7.42 -18.15 -12.71
C LEU A 287 -6.20 -17.23 -12.75
N GLU A 288 -5.06 -17.73 -13.22
CA GLU A 288 -3.81 -16.93 -13.27
C GLU A 288 -3.95 -15.67 -14.12
N ASP A 289 -4.72 -15.77 -15.20
CA ASP A 289 -4.98 -14.68 -16.12
C ASP A 289 -6.25 -13.89 -15.70
N ALA A 290 -6.06 -12.61 -15.37
CA ALA A 290 -7.14 -11.71 -14.99
C ALA A 290 -8.20 -11.56 -16.10
N TYR A 291 -7.83 -11.64 -17.38
CA TYR A 291 -8.76 -11.52 -18.50
C TYR A 291 -9.86 -12.60 -18.49
N LYS A 292 -9.56 -13.78 -17.92
CA LYS A 292 -10.51 -14.90 -17.80
C LYS A 292 -11.53 -14.72 -16.68
N VAL A 293 -11.29 -13.80 -15.74
CA VAL A 293 -12.17 -13.59 -14.58
C VAL A 293 -13.57 -13.14 -15.01
N LYS A 294 -13.66 -12.19 -15.95
CA LYS A 294 -14.96 -11.67 -16.42
C LYS A 294 -15.79 -12.74 -17.12
N GLU A 295 -15.16 -13.55 -17.97
CA GLU A 295 -15.82 -14.66 -18.68
C GLU A 295 -16.31 -15.72 -17.69
N TYR A 296 -15.45 -16.13 -16.76
CA TYR A 296 -15.81 -17.09 -15.72
C TYR A 296 -17.01 -16.62 -14.89
N LEU A 297 -17.02 -15.34 -14.46
CA LEU A 297 -18.13 -14.76 -13.71
C LEU A 297 -19.44 -14.69 -14.51
N LYS A 298 -19.38 -14.54 -15.84
CA LYS A 298 -20.58 -14.57 -16.70
C LYS A 298 -21.18 -15.96 -16.80
N GLU A 299 -20.33 -16.98 -16.86
CA GLU A 299 -20.74 -18.39 -17.05
C GLU A 299 -21.23 -19.06 -15.76
N ASN A 300 -20.84 -18.52 -14.60
CA ASN A 300 -21.12 -19.12 -13.30
C ASN A 300 -22.16 -18.32 -12.48
N GLN A 301 -23.03 -19.04 -11.77
CA GLN A 301 -23.96 -18.41 -10.83
C GLN A 301 -23.25 -18.04 -9.53
N PHE A 302 -23.39 -16.79 -9.10
CA PHE A 302 -22.87 -16.31 -7.84
C PHE A 302 -23.66 -15.10 -7.33
N ASN A 303 -23.55 -14.84 -6.04
CA ASN A 303 -23.94 -13.59 -5.41
C ASN A 303 -22.74 -12.81 -4.90
N ALA A 304 -21.75 -13.54 -4.34
CA ALA A 304 -20.50 -12.96 -3.89
C ALA A 304 -19.34 -13.67 -4.59
N ALA A 305 -18.45 -12.93 -5.24
CA ALA A 305 -17.18 -13.48 -5.69
C ALA A 305 -16.04 -12.73 -4.99
N TYR A 306 -15.19 -13.48 -4.30
CA TYR A 306 -14.03 -12.95 -3.61
C TYR A 306 -12.79 -13.29 -4.45
N LEU A 307 -12.17 -12.26 -5.03
CA LEU A 307 -11.04 -12.32 -5.95
C LEU A 307 -9.74 -12.04 -5.17
N ILE A 308 -8.82 -13.00 -5.16
CA ILE A 308 -7.62 -13.00 -4.34
C ILE A 308 -6.37 -12.86 -5.19
N GLY A 309 -5.50 -11.92 -4.81
CA GLY A 309 -4.22 -11.67 -5.44
C GLY A 309 -4.31 -10.81 -6.71
N TYR A 310 -5.50 -10.36 -7.09
CA TYR A 310 -5.70 -9.42 -8.18
C TYR A 310 -5.62 -7.98 -7.68
N LYS A 311 -5.12 -7.08 -8.52
CA LYS A 311 -5.23 -5.65 -8.29
C LYS A 311 -6.63 -5.18 -8.62
N TYR A 312 -7.11 -4.21 -7.87
CA TYR A 312 -8.46 -3.69 -8.06
C TYR A 312 -8.59 -2.94 -9.40
N GLU A 313 -7.58 -2.16 -9.77
CA GLU A 313 -7.55 -1.38 -11.00
C GLU A 313 -7.64 -2.28 -12.22
N ASP A 314 -6.88 -3.38 -12.25
CA ASP A 314 -6.89 -4.36 -13.34
C ASP A 314 -8.30 -4.96 -13.53
N ILE A 315 -8.94 -5.41 -12.44
CA ILE A 315 -10.30 -5.97 -12.50
C ILE A 315 -11.33 -4.93 -12.90
N LEU A 316 -11.21 -3.70 -12.39
CA LEU A 316 -12.12 -2.62 -12.73
C LEU A 316 -12.04 -2.26 -14.21
N GLU A 317 -10.83 -2.20 -14.77
CA GLU A 317 -10.61 -1.96 -16.20
C GLU A 317 -11.27 -3.07 -17.04
N LEU A 318 -11.04 -4.34 -16.71
CA LEU A 318 -11.65 -5.49 -17.39
C LEU A 318 -13.18 -5.44 -17.39
N ILE A 319 -13.77 -5.08 -16.24
CA ILE A 319 -15.22 -4.95 -16.09
C ILE A 319 -15.77 -3.82 -16.96
N ASN A 320 -15.05 -2.70 -17.05
CA ASN A 320 -15.46 -1.52 -17.79
C ASN A 320 -15.14 -1.57 -19.29
N GLN A 321 -14.33 -2.52 -19.76
CA GLN A 321 -14.15 -2.78 -21.18
C GLN A 321 -15.50 -3.16 -21.81
N LYS A 322 -16.03 -2.27 -22.65
CA LYS A 322 -17.18 -2.54 -23.50
C LYS A 322 -16.81 -3.70 -24.42
N GLN A 323 -17.56 -4.80 -24.37
CA GLN A 323 -17.52 -5.76 -25.46
C GLN A 323 -17.96 -5.02 -26.72
N MET A 324 -17.06 -4.84 -27.69
CA MET A 324 -17.48 -4.52 -29.05
C MET A 324 -18.29 -5.73 -29.53
N GLN A 325 -19.61 -5.67 -29.39
CA GLN A 325 -20.47 -6.60 -30.10
C GLN A 325 -20.34 -6.26 -31.58
N THR A 326 -19.63 -7.11 -32.31
CA THR A 326 -19.78 -7.25 -33.75
C THR A 326 -21.21 -7.72 -34.00
N THR A 327 -22.13 -6.77 -34.16
CA THR A 327 -23.41 -7.05 -34.80
C THR A 327 -23.12 -7.33 -36.27
N LEU A 328 -22.87 -8.59 -36.60
CA LEU A 328 -23.06 -9.08 -37.95
C LEU A 328 -24.57 -9.02 -38.22
N ALA A 329 -24.97 -7.96 -38.93
CA ALA A 329 -26.28 -7.89 -39.54
C ALA A 329 -26.37 -9.00 -40.59
N PHE A 330 -27.30 -9.93 -40.41
CA PHE A 330 -27.79 -10.83 -41.45
C PHE A 330 -28.99 -10.19 -42.14
#